data_AF-A0A931ZU12-F1
#
_entry.id   AF-A0A931ZU12-F1
#
_cell.length_a   1.000
_cell.length_b   1.000
_cell.length_c   1.000
_cell.angle_alpha   90.00
_cell.angle_beta   90.00
_cell.angle_gamma   90.00
#
_symmetry.space_group_name_H-M   'P 1'
#
loop_
_entity.id
_entity.type
_entity.pdbx_description
1 polymer ?
#
loop_
_entity_poly.entity_id
_entity_poly.type
_entity_poly.pdbx_seq_one_letter_code
_entity_poly.pdbx_strand_id
1 'polypeptide(L)'
;MTQTRAVEPWTLDPLQHFVGESAARLALLTTTSGQVIAQHGFTRAVDVMSAAALGAAIAASTSEIIRMLQEPAFRMLSHQGQSHGIFLARFGTPRGPMLALVVYGGDSSIGLVQLFFEQFTRDLAAACPAPEPAKPVLAADFERDLHESLAALFGR
;
A
#
# COMPACT_ATOMS: atom_id res chain seq x y z
N MET A 1 -14.75 16.00 7.14
CA MET A 1 -14.92 15.10 5.99
C MET A 1 -13.65 14.28 5.87
N THR A 2 -13.77 12.96 5.86
CA THR A 2 -12.64 12.04 5.73
C THR A 2 -12.13 12.08 4.29
N GLN A 3 -10.88 12.50 4.07
CA GLN A 3 -10.37 12.76 2.72
C GLN A 3 -9.47 11.60 2.25
N THR A 4 -9.79 11.02 1.09
CA THR A 4 -8.86 10.14 0.38
C THR A 4 -7.75 10.98 -0.27
N ARG A 5 -6.50 10.54 -0.14
CA ARG A 5 -5.34 11.17 -0.77
C ARG A 5 -4.47 10.11 -1.42
N ALA A 6 -3.94 10.40 -2.59
CA ALA A 6 -3.05 9.51 -3.32
C ALA A 6 -1.85 10.28 -3.85
N VAL A 7 -0.66 9.69 -3.73
CA VAL A 7 0.55 10.12 -4.43
C VAL A 7 0.45 9.73 -5.90
N GLU A 8 -0.13 8.55 -6.15
CA GLU A 8 -0.32 7.97 -7.48
C GLU A 8 -1.79 8.08 -7.91
N PRO A 9 -2.16 8.97 -8.86
CA PRO A 9 -3.56 9.29 -9.15
C PRO A 9 -4.44 8.10 -9.52
N TRP A 10 -3.88 7.09 -10.21
CA TRP A 10 -4.60 5.89 -10.63
C TRP A 10 -5.11 5.01 -9.48
N THR A 11 -4.63 5.24 -8.26
CA THR A 11 -5.08 4.52 -7.06
C THR A 11 -6.29 5.15 -6.37
N LEU A 12 -6.64 6.39 -6.75
CA LEU A 12 -7.64 7.19 -6.04
C LEU A 12 -9.05 6.60 -6.16
N ASP A 13 -9.53 6.38 -7.38
CA ASP A 13 -10.88 5.89 -7.65
C ASP A 13 -11.09 4.46 -7.10
N PRO A 14 -10.18 3.49 -7.33
CA PRO A 14 -10.31 2.16 -6.72
C PRO A 14 -10.36 2.21 -5.19
N LEU A 15 -9.56 3.08 -4.56
CA LEU A 15 -9.54 3.19 -3.09
C LEU A 15 -10.83 3.80 -2.55
N GLN A 16 -11.36 4.83 -3.22
CA GLN A 16 -12.65 5.43 -2.84
C GLN A 16 -13.79 4.43 -2.97
N HIS A 17 -13.83 3.67 -4.07
CA HIS A 17 -14.83 2.62 -4.28
C HIS A 17 -14.74 1.53 -3.22
N PHE A 18 -13.54 1.01 -2.95
CA PHE A 18 -13.31 0.02 -1.91
C PHE A 18 -13.78 0.47 -0.53
N VAL A 19 -13.45 1.71 -0.13
CA VAL A 19 -13.85 2.26 1.16
C VAL A 19 -15.37 2.42 1.24
N GLY A 20 -16.02 2.88 0.17
CA GLY A 20 -17.46 3.04 0.10
C GLY A 20 -18.20 1.72 0.27
N GLU A 21 -17.78 0.69 -0.47
CA GLU A 21 -18.43 -0.63 -0.46
C GLU A 21 -18.14 -1.43 0.82
N SER A 22 -16.91 -1.36 1.33
CA SER A 22 -16.51 -2.09 2.54
C SER A 22 -16.86 -1.39 3.84
N ALA A 23 -17.28 -0.11 3.79
CA ALA A 23 -17.43 0.75 4.97
C ALA A 23 -16.17 0.78 5.87
N ALA A 24 -14.98 0.68 5.27
CA ALA A 24 -13.72 0.78 5.98
C ALA A 24 -13.55 2.19 6.59
N ARG A 25 -13.03 2.26 7.82
CA ARG A 25 -12.78 3.53 8.52
C ARG A 25 -11.46 4.16 8.07
N LEU A 26 -10.41 3.34 8.01
CA LEU A 26 -9.09 3.73 7.53
C LEU A 26 -8.65 2.73 6.47
N ALA A 27 -7.97 3.21 5.43
CA ALA A 27 -7.31 2.36 4.46
C ALA A 27 -5.99 3.00 4.06
N LEU A 28 -4.94 2.18 3.94
CA LEU A 28 -3.59 2.61 3.64
C LEU A 28 -2.99 1.64 2.64
N LEU A 29 -2.52 2.17 1.51
CA LEU A 29 -1.81 1.45 0.48
C LEU A 29 -0.34 1.85 0.52
N THR A 30 0.56 0.87 0.63
CA THR A 30 2.00 1.09 0.66
C THR A 30 2.75 0.14 -0.26
N THR A 31 3.98 0.50 -0.59
CA THR A 31 4.98 -0.49 -1.03
C THR A 31 5.30 -1.44 0.12
N THR A 32 5.99 -2.56 -0.17
CA THR A 32 6.46 -3.48 0.88
C THR A 32 7.53 -2.87 1.80
N SER A 33 8.16 -1.76 1.40
CA SER A 33 9.10 -0.99 2.23
C SER A 33 8.42 0.08 3.10
N GLY A 34 7.09 0.20 3.03
CA GLY A 34 6.32 1.16 3.83
C GLY A 34 6.19 2.56 3.22
N GLN A 35 6.56 2.76 1.95
CA GLN A 35 6.27 4.03 1.27
C GLN A 35 4.77 4.12 0.97
N VAL A 36 4.14 5.23 1.39
CA VAL A 36 2.70 5.44 1.24
C VAL A 36 2.36 5.85 -0.20
N ILE A 37 1.45 5.09 -0.83
CA ILE A 37 0.96 5.35 -2.18
C ILE A 37 -0.40 6.05 -2.13
N ALA A 38 -1.30 5.55 -1.28
CA ALA A 38 -2.63 6.13 -1.09
C ALA A 38 -3.15 5.88 0.32
N GLN A 39 -4.07 6.74 0.76
CA GLN A 39 -4.65 6.68 2.09
C GLN A 39 -6.09 7.20 2.11
N HIS A 40 -6.86 6.69 3.04
CA HIS A 40 -8.18 7.17 3.43
C HIS A 40 -8.30 7.12 4.95
N GLY A 41 -9.04 8.05 5.56
CA GLY A 41 -9.35 7.94 7.00
C GLY A 41 -8.50 8.81 7.91
N PHE A 42 -7.23 9.04 7.54
CA PHE A 42 -6.27 9.65 8.43
C PHE A 42 -6.36 11.18 8.44
N THR A 43 -6.24 11.74 9.65
CA THR A 43 -6.31 13.20 9.87
C THR A 43 -4.93 13.83 10.06
N ARG A 44 -3.93 13.05 10.51
CA ARG A 44 -2.57 13.53 10.78
C ARG A 44 -1.54 12.72 10.01
N ALA A 45 -0.57 13.39 9.39
CA ALA A 45 0.49 12.73 8.63
C ALA A 45 1.33 11.77 9.48
N VAL A 46 1.56 12.08 10.77
CA VAL A 46 2.32 11.20 11.68
C VAL A 46 1.63 9.84 11.85
N ASP A 47 0.30 9.81 11.95
CA ASP A 47 -0.47 8.58 12.14
C ASP A 47 -0.38 7.67 10.91
N VAL A 48 -0.35 8.28 9.71
CA VAL A 48 -0.19 7.58 8.42
C VAL A 48 1.18 6.90 8.36
N MET A 49 2.24 7.64 8.69
CA MET A 49 3.60 7.12 8.65
C MET A 49 3.81 6.02 9.68
N SER A 50 3.26 6.17 10.88
CA SER A 50 3.29 5.12 11.91
C SER A 50 2.54 3.86 11.45
N ALA A 51 1.34 4.00 10.88
CA ALA A 51 0.57 2.87 10.36
C ALA A 51 1.31 2.16 9.21
N ALA A 52 1.93 2.92 8.30
CA ALA A 52 2.72 2.37 7.20
C ALA A 52 3.92 1.56 7.71
N ALA A 53 4.69 2.12 8.63
CA ALA A 53 5.87 1.48 9.21
C ALA A 53 5.50 0.20 9.98
N LEU A 54 4.44 0.25 10.80
CA LEU A 54 3.95 -0.90 11.54
C LEU A 54 3.41 -2.00 10.61
N GLY A 55 2.62 -1.64 9.59
CA GLY A 55 2.12 -2.59 8.60
C GLY A 55 3.23 -3.28 7.82
N ALA A 56 4.24 -2.52 7.37
CA ALA A 56 5.42 -3.07 6.70
C ALA A 56 6.22 -3.99 7.62
N ALA A 57 6.41 -3.63 8.90
CA ALA A 57 7.09 -4.46 9.87
C ALA A 57 6.35 -5.80 10.10
N ILE A 58 5.02 -5.77 10.29
CA ILE A 58 4.21 -6.98 10.43
C ILE A 58 4.35 -7.89 9.19
N ALA A 59 4.25 -7.33 7.99
CA ALA A 59 4.39 -8.08 6.74
C ALA A 59 5.79 -8.70 6.58
N ALA A 60 6.84 -7.97 6.95
CA ALA A 60 8.22 -8.46 6.90
C ALA A 60 8.46 -9.58 7.92
N SER A 61 8.05 -9.40 9.17
CA SER A 61 8.15 -10.44 10.21
C SER A 61 7.35 -11.70 9.84
N THR A 62 6.18 -11.53 9.24
CA THR A 62 5.37 -12.65 8.76
C THR A 62 6.06 -13.42 7.63
N SER A 63 6.79 -12.71 6.76
CA SER A 63 7.57 -13.33 5.68
C SER A 63 8.68 -14.23 6.22
N GLU A 64 9.31 -13.86 7.34
CA GLU A 64 10.28 -14.74 8.02
C GLU A 64 9.61 -15.98 8.63
N ILE A 65 8.42 -15.84 9.21
CA ILE A 65 7.64 -16.99 9.72
C ILE A 65 7.30 -17.95 8.56
N ILE A 66 6.80 -17.42 7.44
CA ILE A 66 6.49 -18.21 6.23
C ILE A 66 7.71 -19.00 5.77
N ARG A 67 8.88 -18.34 5.72
CA ARG A 67 10.15 -18.97 5.35
C ARG A 67 10.53 -20.11 6.31
N MET A 68 10.32 -19.92 7.61
CA MET A 68 10.57 -20.96 8.62
C MET A 68 9.61 -22.16 8.48
N LEU A 69 8.34 -21.90 8.13
CA LEU A 69 7.32 -22.93 7.95
C LEU A 69 7.38 -23.62 6.59
N GLN A 70 8.18 -23.12 5.65
CA GLN A 70 8.21 -23.57 4.25
C GLN A 70 6.85 -23.47 3.53
N GLU A 71 6.02 -22.52 3.96
CA GLU A 71 4.74 -22.21 3.32
C GLU A 71 4.95 -21.29 2.12
N PRO A 72 4.08 -21.31 1.10
CA PRO A 72 4.26 -20.48 -0.09
C PRO A 72 3.99 -18.99 0.18
N ALA A 73 2.95 -18.64 0.94
CA ALA A 73 2.66 -17.27 1.40
C ALA A 73 1.43 -17.21 2.33
N PHE A 74 1.42 -16.28 3.28
CA PHE A 74 0.18 -15.73 3.83
C PHE A 74 -0.26 -14.52 3.00
N ARG A 75 -1.43 -14.64 2.35
CA ARG A 75 -1.99 -13.56 1.53
C ARG A 75 -2.64 -12.45 2.36
N MET A 76 -3.07 -12.79 3.57
CA MET A 76 -3.85 -11.93 4.45
C MET A 76 -3.56 -12.26 5.91
N LEU A 77 -3.55 -11.23 6.74
CA LEU A 77 -3.57 -11.29 8.19
C LEU A 77 -4.75 -10.45 8.70
N SER A 78 -5.43 -10.94 9.71
CA SER A 78 -6.49 -10.20 10.39
C SER A 78 -6.27 -10.21 11.90
N HIS A 79 -6.42 -9.04 12.52
CA HIS A 79 -6.42 -8.88 13.97
C HIS A 79 -7.79 -8.33 14.38
N GLN A 80 -8.51 -9.07 15.22
CA GLN A 80 -9.85 -8.70 15.66
C GLN A 80 -9.81 -8.18 17.10
N GLY A 81 -10.28 -6.95 17.30
CA GLY A 81 -10.53 -6.38 18.62
C GLY A 81 -12.03 -6.28 18.94
N GLN A 82 -12.34 -5.65 20.07
CA GLN A 82 -13.73 -5.49 20.54
C GLN A 82 -14.56 -4.55 19.64
N SER A 83 -13.97 -3.44 19.19
CA SER A 83 -14.68 -2.42 18.40
C SER A 83 -14.13 -2.23 16.99
N HIS A 84 -12.94 -2.77 16.72
CA HIS A 84 -12.23 -2.59 15.46
C HIS A 84 -11.54 -3.89 15.07
N GLY A 85 -11.42 -4.11 13.76
CA GLY A 85 -10.51 -5.09 13.21
C GLY A 85 -9.50 -4.43 12.28
N ILE A 86 -8.35 -5.07 12.15
CA ILE A 86 -7.26 -4.67 11.25
C ILE A 86 -7.07 -5.80 10.25
N PHE A 87 -7.23 -5.47 8.98
CA PHE A 87 -6.93 -6.34 7.86
C PHE A 87 -5.63 -5.86 7.21
N LEU A 88 -4.66 -6.77 7.06
CA LEU A 88 -3.40 -6.53 6.36
C LEU A 88 -3.28 -7.55 5.24
N ALA A 89 -3.05 -7.11 4.01
CA ALA A 89 -2.91 -8.02 2.88
C ALA A 89 -1.80 -7.58 1.94
N ARG A 90 -1.09 -8.58 1.40
CA ARG A 90 -0.09 -8.38 0.35
C ARG A 90 -0.71 -8.74 -0.99
N PHE A 91 -0.53 -7.89 -1.98
CA PHE A 91 -1.07 -8.10 -3.32
C PHE A 91 -0.09 -7.58 -4.39
N GLY A 92 -0.33 -7.99 -5.64
CA GLY A 92 0.52 -7.62 -6.78
C GLY A 92 -0.16 -6.58 -7.66
N THR A 93 0.66 -5.70 -8.24
CA THR A 93 0.28 -4.80 -9.35
C THR A 93 1.33 -4.93 -10.47
N PRO A 94 1.05 -4.42 -11.68
CA PRO A 94 2.08 -4.32 -12.73
C PRO A 94 3.35 -3.56 -12.30
N ARG A 95 3.25 -2.67 -11.30
CA ARG A 95 4.40 -1.94 -10.72
C ARG A 95 5.11 -2.67 -9.58
N GLY A 96 4.66 -3.87 -9.22
CA GLY A 96 5.26 -4.71 -8.18
C GLY A 96 4.35 -4.97 -6.97
N PRO A 97 4.90 -5.61 -5.92
CA PRO A 97 4.14 -5.99 -4.74
C PRO A 97 3.82 -4.78 -3.85
N MET A 98 2.61 -4.78 -3.32
CA MET A 98 2.08 -3.76 -2.42
C MET A 98 1.49 -4.39 -1.16
N LEU A 99 1.28 -3.54 -0.15
CA LEU A 99 0.62 -3.87 1.11
C LEU A 99 -0.59 -2.96 1.30
N ALA A 100 -1.72 -3.53 1.68
CA ALA A 100 -2.88 -2.79 2.15
C ALA A 100 -3.07 -3.02 3.65
N LEU A 101 -3.24 -1.94 4.41
CA LEU A 101 -3.69 -1.96 5.80
C LEU A 101 -5.06 -1.29 5.85
N VAL A 102 -6.04 -1.99 6.39
CA VAL A 102 -7.44 -1.54 6.46
C VAL A 102 -7.92 -1.68 7.90
N VAL A 103 -8.52 -0.62 8.43
CA VAL A 103 -9.18 -0.64 9.73
C VAL A 103 -10.68 -0.51 9.51
N TYR A 104 -11.43 -1.47 10.04
CA TYR A 104 -12.88 -1.50 9.99
C TYR A 104 -13.48 -1.51 11.39
N GLY A 105 -14.73 -1.06 11.53
CA GLY A 105 -15.45 -1.01 12.80
C GLY A 105 -16.84 -1.63 12.69
N GLY A 106 -17.77 -1.24 13.58
CA GLY A 106 -19.10 -1.86 13.67
C GLY A 106 -19.99 -1.76 12.43
N ASP A 107 -19.70 -0.83 11.52
CA ASP A 107 -20.43 -0.63 10.27
C ASP A 107 -19.94 -1.56 9.13
N SER A 108 -18.97 -2.43 9.44
CA SER A 108 -18.30 -3.32 8.50
C SER A 108 -17.94 -4.65 9.16
N SER A 109 -17.41 -5.60 8.39
CA SER A 109 -16.93 -6.89 8.87
C SER A 109 -15.73 -7.37 8.07
N ILE A 110 -14.99 -8.34 8.62
CA ILE A 110 -13.88 -8.98 7.91
C ILE A 110 -14.32 -9.58 6.57
N GLY A 111 -15.52 -10.16 6.49
CA GLY A 111 -16.04 -10.75 5.25
C GLY A 111 -16.32 -9.70 4.17
N LEU A 112 -16.88 -8.55 4.53
CA LEU A 112 -17.09 -7.44 3.61
C LEU A 112 -15.76 -6.86 3.12
N VAL A 113 -14.82 -6.64 4.04
CA VAL A 113 -13.48 -6.15 3.69
C VAL A 113 -12.79 -7.12 2.73
N GLN A 114 -12.84 -8.42 2.99
CA GLN A 114 -12.27 -9.44 2.10
C GLN A 114 -12.91 -9.43 0.71
N LEU A 115 -14.24 -9.45 0.64
CA LEU A 115 -14.98 -9.48 -0.62
C LEU A 115 -14.62 -8.29 -1.51
N PHE A 116 -14.66 -7.08 -0.96
CA PHE A 116 -14.36 -5.88 -1.73
C PHE A 116 -12.87 -5.66 -1.94
N PHE A 117 -12.00 -6.24 -1.11
CA PHE A 117 -10.56 -6.21 -1.34
C PHE A 117 -10.18 -6.99 -2.61
N GLU A 118 -10.84 -8.11 -2.88
CA GLU A 118 -10.61 -8.84 -4.14
C GLU A 118 -10.98 -8.00 -5.36
N GLN A 119 -12.10 -7.27 -5.33
CA GLN A 119 -12.47 -6.34 -6.39
C GLN A 119 -11.48 -5.17 -6.49
N PHE A 120 -11.12 -4.58 -5.36
CA PHE A 120 -10.17 -3.49 -5.27
C PHE A 120 -8.81 -3.82 -5.91
N THR A 121 -8.27 -5.01 -5.65
CA THR A 121 -6.98 -5.41 -6.25
C THR A 121 -7.07 -5.59 -7.76
N ARG A 122 -8.21 -6.04 -8.30
CA ARG A 122 -8.46 -6.10 -9.75
C ARG A 122 -8.55 -4.70 -10.35
N ASP A 123 -9.29 -3.80 -9.71
CA ASP A 123 -9.46 -2.42 -10.18
C ASP A 123 -8.13 -1.67 -10.17
N LEU A 124 -7.31 -1.85 -9.12
CA LEU A 124 -5.95 -1.31 -9.08
C LEU A 124 -5.06 -1.87 -10.19
N ALA A 125 -5.11 -3.18 -10.43
CA ALA A 125 -4.31 -3.79 -11.50
C ALA A 125 -4.71 -3.26 -12.89
N ALA A 126 -6.01 -3.03 -13.12
CA ALA A 126 -6.53 -2.47 -14.36
C ALA A 126 -6.21 -0.98 -14.54
N ALA A 127 -6.24 -0.20 -13.45
CA ALA A 127 -5.90 1.22 -13.48
C ALA A 127 -4.39 1.49 -13.51
N CYS A 128 -3.57 0.52 -13.10
CA CYS A 128 -2.12 0.67 -13.03
C CYS A 128 -1.53 0.96 -14.41
N PRO A 129 -0.82 2.09 -14.59
CA PRO A 129 -0.16 2.40 -15.85
C PRO A 129 0.83 1.31 -16.25
N ALA A 130 0.96 1.05 -17.54
CA ALA A 130 1.97 0.15 -18.06
C ALA A 130 3.37 0.61 -17.59
N PRO A 131 4.26 -0.32 -17.22
CA PRO A 131 5.63 0.03 -16.87
C PRO A 131 6.27 0.73 -18.07
N GLU A 132 6.81 1.93 -17.83
CA GLU A 132 7.56 2.63 -18.85
C GLU A 132 8.80 1.78 -19.18
N PRO A 133 9.10 1.53 -20.47
CA PRO A 133 10.24 0.70 -20.82
C PRO A 133 11.50 1.32 -20.22
N ALA A 134 12.26 0.50 -19.47
CA ALA A 134 13.50 0.95 -18.87
C ALA A 134 14.42 1.48 -19.97
N LYS A 135 14.61 2.80 -19.99
CA LYS A 135 15.55 3.44 -20.91
C LYS A 135 16.94 2.86 -20.57
N PRO A 136 17.69 2.30 -21.53
CA PRO A 136 19.04 1.80 -21.24
C PRO A 136 19.89 2.99 -20.82
N VAL A 137 20.09 3.15 -19.51
CA VAL A 137 20.96 4.20 -18.97
C VAL A 137 22.38 3.70 -19.09
N LEU A 138 23.17 4.30 -19.99
CA LEU A 138 24.60 4.03 -20.07
C LEU A 138 25.26 4.59 -18.80
N ALA A 139 26.27 3.88 -18.28
CA ALA A 139 26.91 4.24 -17.00
C ALA A 139 27.42 5.70 -16.94
N ALA A 140 27.90 6.23 -18.08
CA ALA A 140 28.35 7.61 -18.19
C ALA A 140 27.22 8.65 -18.13
N ASP A 141 26.02 8.30 -18.59
CA ASP A 141 24.84 9.18 -18.48
C ASP A 141 24.30 9.17 -17.05
N PHE A 142 24.30 8.00 -16.39
CA PHE A 142 23.89 7.88 -15.00
C PHE A 142 24.75 8.72 -14.04
N GLU A 143 26.09 8.64 -14.15
CA GLU A 143 26.99 9.39 -13.27
C GLU A 143 26.80 10.90 -13.41
N ARG A 144 26.63 11.39 -14.64
CA ARG A 144 26.37 12.80 -14.94
C ARG A 144 25.02 13.25 -14.38
N ASP A 145 23.95 12.54 -14.71
CA ASP A 145 22.59 12.87 -14.27
C ASP A 145 22.47 12.81 -12.72
N LEU A 146 23.16 11.86 -12.09
CA LEU A 146 23.24 11.74 -10.64
C LEU A 146 23.99 12.94 -10.03
N HIS A 147 25.14 13.32 -10.59
CA HIS A 147 25.92 14.44 -10.07
C HIS A 147 25.15 15.75 -10.18
N GLU A 148 24.49 16.01 -11.30
CA GLU A 148 23.63 17.19 -11.50
C GLU A 148 22.46 17.21 -10.52
N SER A 149 21.78 16.07 -10.32
CA SER A 149 20.66 15.96 -9.38
C SER A 149 21.10 16.16 -7.93
N LEU A 150 22.23 15.57 -7.52
CA LEU A 150 22.77 15.74 -6.17
C LEU A 150 23.24 17.18 -5.93
N ALA A 151 23.89 17.80 -6.91
CA ALA A 151 24.29 19.20 -6.82
C ALA A 151 23.06 20.13 -6.70
N ALA A 152 21.98 19.86 -7.44
CA ALA A 152 20.74 20.63 -7.33
C ALA A 152 20.06 20.48 -5.95
N LEU A 153 20.13 19.29 -5.35
CA LEU A 153 19.49 18.99 -4.06
C LEU A 153 20.32 19.46 -2.84
N PHE A 154 21.64 19.38 -2.92
CA PHE A 154 22.54 19.55 -1.77
C PHE A 154 23.60 20.65 -1.95
N GLY A 155 23.69 21.27 -3.12
CA GLY A 155 24.71 22.28 -3.46
C GLY A 155 24.45 23.67 -2.90
N ARG A 156 24.32 23.80 -1.57
CA ARG A 156 24.53 25.05 -0.85
C ARG A 156 25.85 25.02 -0.09
#